data_AF-Q4RQ78-F1
#
_entry.id   AF-Q4RQ78-F1
#
_cell.length_a   1.000
_cell.length_b   1.000
_cell.length_c   1.000
_cell.angle_alpha   90.00
_cell.angle_beta   90.00
_cell.angle_gamma   90.00
#
_symmetry.space_group_name_H-M   'P 1'
#
loop_
_entity.id
_entity.type
_entity.pdbx_description
1 polymer ?
#
loop_
_entity_poly.entity_id
_entity_poly.type
_entity_poly.pdbx_seq_one_letter_code
_entity_poly.pdbx_strand_id
1 'polypeptide(L)'
;MVLSFLALCLFLLIPAAVFSALEDNWNFLDSFYFCFISLSTIGLGDYVPGEAANQKYREMYKMAITVYLILGLIVMLVVLETFCELQQLKQLRKMFYLKKEKQKDRLAILEHDQLSFSSVSKEAASSNEDNK
;
A
#
# COMPACT_ATOMS: atom_id res chain seq x y z
N MET A 1 -7.26 0.15 -5.82
CA MET A 1 -5.95 -0.55 -5.81
C MET A 1 -5.60 -1.09 -7.18
N VAL A 2 -6.22 -2.16 -7.70
CA VAL A 2 -5.87 -2.71 -9.03
C VAL A 2 -5.95 -1.67 -10.14
N LEU A 3 -7.04 -0.88 -10.17
CA LEU A 3 -7.22 0.19 -11.16
C LEU A 3 -6.15 1.29 -11.03
N SER A 4 -5.80 1.68 -9.80
CA SER A 4 -4.76 2.68 -9.51
C SER A 4 -3.36 2.21 -9.90
N PHE A 5 -3.05 0.93 -9.64
CA PHE A 5 -1.79 0.31 -10.07
C PHE A 5 -1.72 0.19 -11.60
N LEU A 6 -2.82 -0.22 -12.25
CA LEU A 6 -2.88 -0.28 -13.71
C LEU A 6 -2.71 1.11 -14.33
N ALA A 7 -3.37 2.13 -13.78
CA ALA A 7 -3.20 3.51 -14.23
C ALA A 7 -1.76 3.99 -14.09
N LEU A 8 -1.09 3.68 -12.97
CA LEU A 8 0.33 3.99 -12.76
C LEU A 8 1.24 3.27 -13.75
N CYS A 9 0.99 1.97 -14.02
CA CYS A 9 1.74 1.25 -15.05
C CYS A 9 1.58 1.89 -16.43
N LEU A 10 0.35 2.26 -16.82
CA LEU A 10 0.11 2.96 -18.09
C LEU A 10 0.80 4.33 -18.12
N PHE A 11 0.75 5.07 -17.01
CA PHE A 11 1.38 6.38 -16.86
C PHE A 11 2.92 6.32 -16.90
N LEU A 12 3.53 5.16 -16.61
CA LEU A 12 4.96 4.93 -16.80
C LEU A 12 5.29 4.41 -18.20
N LEU A 13 4.53 3.42 -18.70
CA LEU A 13 4.86 2.71 -19.94
C LEU A 13 4.57 3.54 -21.19
N ILE A 14 3.48 4.31 -21.22
CA ILE A 14 3.13 5.13 -22.39
C ILE A 14 4.18 6.22 -22.60
N PRO A 15 4.55 7.04 -21.59
CA PRO A 15 5.61 8.04 -21.76
C PRO A 15 6.97 7.42 -22.02
N ALA A 16 7.29 6.27 -21.42
CA ALA A 16 8.52 5.55 -21.72
C ALA A 16 8.63 5.15 -23.20
N ALA A 17 7.54 4.66 -23.80
CA ALA A 17 7.49 4.36 -25.22
C ALA A 17 7.66 5.63 -26.08
N VAL A 18 7.05 6.74 -25.67
CA VAL A 18 7.20 8.03 -26.35
C VAL A 18 8.64 8.54 -26.26
N PHE A 19 9.25 8.54 -25.07
CA PHE A 19 10.63 8.98 -24.88
C PHE A 19 11.63 8.11 -25.65
N SER A 20 11.42 6.79 -25.70
CA SER A 20 12.28 5.89 -26.49
C SER A 20 12.19 6.15 -28.00
N ALA A 21 11.10 6.76 -28.47
CA ALA A 21 10.94 7.14 -29.88
C ALA A 21 11.41 8.56 -30.18
N LEU A 22 11.46 9.44 -29.17
CA LEU A 22 11.87 10.84 -29.30
C LEU A 22 13.38 11.05 -29.04
N GLU A 23 13.96 10.24 -28.16
CA GLU A 23 15.38 10.30 -27.81
C GLU A 23 16.14 9.18 -28.54
N ASP A 24 16.90 9.55 -29.57
CA ASP A 24 17.60 8.59 -30.46
C ASP A 24 18.60 7.68 -29.73
N ASN A 25 19.13 8.12 -28.59
CA ASN A 25 20.13 7.38 -27.80
C ASN A 25 19.51 6.55 -26.67
N TRP A 26 18.19 6.54 -26.52
CA TRP A 26 17.52 5.87 -25.41
C TRP A 26 16.79 4.62 -25.90
N ASN A 27 17.01 3.50 -25.22
CA ASN A 27 16.16 2.34 -25.40
C ASN A 27 14.88 2.47 -24.55
N PHE A 28 13.93 1.57 -24.76
CA PHE A 28 12.70 1.52 -23.97
C PHE A 28 12.97 1.41 -22.46
N LEU A 29 13.98 0.62 -22.09
CA LEU A 29 14.35 0.42 -20.69
C LEU A 29 14.95 1.69 -20.07
N ASP A 30 15.77 2.43 -20.80
CA ASP A 30 16.36 3.71 -20.36
C ASP A 30 15.26 4.75 -20.15
N SER A 31 14.28 4.78 -21.06
CA SER A 31 13.12 5.66 -20.99
C SER A 31 12.19 5.30 -19.82
N PHE A 32 11.95 4.01 -19.60
CA PHE A 32 11.18 3.53 -18.44
C PHE A 32 11.90 3.85 -17.13
N TYR A 33 13.22 3.65 -17.11
CA TYR A 33 14.06 3.98 -15.98
C TYR A 33 13.96 5.48 -15.64
N PHE A 34 14.10 6.37 -16.62
CA PHE A 34 13.88 7.81 -16.45
C PHE A 34 12.50 8.09 -15.82
N CYS A 35 11.42 7.58 -16.43
CA CYS A 35 10.07 7.78 -15.90
C CYS A 35 9.95 7.32 -14.44
N PHE A 36 10.51 6.17 -14.10
CA PHE A 36 10.48 5.63 -12.74
C PHE A 36 11.28 6.49 -11.75
N ILE A 37 12.55 6.79 -12.04
CA ILE A 37 13.42 7.54 -11.11
C ILE A 37 12.94 8.98 -10.90
N SER A 38 12.35 9.60 -11.93
CA SER A 38 11.83 10.96 -11.84
C SER A 38 10.53 11.01 -11.05
N LEU A 39 9.58 10.10 -11.32
CA LEU A 39 8.31 10.07 -10.59
C LEU A 39 8.44 9.53 -9.16
N SER A 40 9.43 8.68 -8.88
CA SER A 40 9.79 8.28 -7.52
C SER A 40 10.61 9.34 -6.78
N THR A 41 10.93 10.47 -7.43
CA THR A 41 11.74 11.57 -6.89
C THR A 41 13.16 11.19 -6.49
N ILE A 42 13.69 10.07 -7.00
CA ILE A 42 15.10 9.70 -6.82
C ILE A 42 15.99 10.68 -7.60
N GLY A 43 15.64 10.95 -8.86
CA GLY A 43 16.21 12.06 -9.64
C GLY A 43 17.72 12.02 -9.86
N LEU A 44 18.28 10.87 -10.27
CA LEU A 44 19.73 10.69 -10.46
C LEU A 44 20.34 11.63 -11.51
N GLY A 45 19.56 12.01 -12.53
CA GLY A 45 19.98 12.99 -13.55
C GLY A 45 20.95 12.45 -14.60
N ASP A 46 21.15 11.14 -14.65
CA ASP A 46 21.90 10.42 -15.68
C ASP A 46 21.17 10.37 -17.04
N TYR A 47 19.84 10.32 -17.00
CA TYR A 47 18.96 10.44 -18.17
C TYR A 47 18.08 11.67 -18.03
N VAL A 48 18.28 12.66 -18.91
CA VAL A 48 17.45 13.87 -18.99
C VAL A 48 17.00 14.08 -20.44
N PRO A 49 15.70 14.04 -20.72
CA PRO A 49 15.21 14.24 -22.08
C PRO A 49 15.35 15.72 -22.47
N GLY A 50 15.64 15.97 -23.75
CA GLY A 50 15.75 17.32 -24.28
C GLY A 50 17.09 18.01 -24.03
N GLU A 51 18.16 17.24 -23.81
CA GLU A 51 19.53 17.76 -23.73
C GLU A 51 20.29 17.75 -25.06
N ALA A 52 19.81 17.04 -26.07
CA ALA A 52 20.45 16.99 -27.38
C ALA A 52 20.50 18.39 -28.05
N ALA A 53 21.68 18.74 -28.58
CA ALA A 53 21.97 20.07 -29.13
C ALA A 53 21.16 20.43 -30.40
N ASN A 54 20.58 19.45 -31.09
CA ASN A 54 19.91 19.62 -32.39
C ASN A 54 18.37 19.54 -32.33
N GLN A 55 17.74 19.71 -31.17
CA GLN A 55 16.27 19.66 -31.07
C GLN A 55 15.62 21.04 -31.36
N LYS A 56 14.92 21.15 -32.50
CA LYS A 56 14.24 22.38 -32.95
C LYS A 56 13.15 22.89 -31.98
N TYR A 57 12.52 22.01 -31.22
CA TYR A 57 11.40 22.32 -30.31
C TYR A 57 11.75 22.11 -28.82
N ARG A 58 13.02 22.26 -28.47
CA ARG A 58 13.56 21.97 -27.12
C ARG A 58 12.77 22.63 -25.98
N GLU A 59 12.41 23.90 -26.11
CA GLU A 59 11.70 24.65 -25.06
C GLU A 59 10.30 24.09 -24.80
N MET A 60 9.53 23.85 -25.87
CA MET A 60 8.18 23.28 -25.76
C MET A 60 8.22 21.85 -25.19
N TYR A 61 9.22 21.08 -25.59
CA TYR A 61 9.43 19.73 -25.09
C TYR A 61 9.77 19.71 -23.59
N LYS A 62 10.70 20.57 -23.14
CA LYS A 62 11.02 20.72 -21.71
C LYS A 62 9.81 21.16 -20.88
N MET A 63 9.00 22.07 -21.39
CA MET A 63 7.75 22.46 -20.73
C MET A 63 6.80 21.25 -20.60
N ALA A 64 6.61 20.48 -21.68
CA ALA A 64 5.77 19.30 -21.67
C ALA A 64 6.26 18.23 -20.68
N ILE A 65 7.57 17.98 -20.62
CA ILE A 65 8.19 17.08 -19.64
C ILE A 65 7.92 17.56 -18.22
N THR A 66 8.07 18.86 -17.96
CA THR A 66 7.81 19.44 -16.63
C THR A 66 6.37 19.22 -16.20
N VAL A 67 5.41 19.48 -17.10
CA VAL A 67 3.98 19.22 -16.84
C VAL A 67 3.72 17.74 -16.58
N TYR A 68 4.33 16.86 -17.37
CA TYR A 68 4.25 15.41 -17.18
C TYR A 68 4.78 15.00 -15.78
N LEU A 69 5.92 15.52 -15.36
CA LEU A 69 6.50 15.20 -14.05
C LEU A 69 5.60 15.68 -12.91
N ILE A 70 5.04 16.88 -13.00
CA ILE A 70 4.11 17.40 -11.99
C ILE A 70 2.86 16.51 -11.90
N LEU A 71 2.23 16.19 -13.03
CA LEU A 71 1.04 15.35 -13.07
C LEU A 71 1.33 13.92 -12.59
N GLY A 72 2.46 13.35 -13.01
CA GLY A 72 2.87 12.01 -12.61
C GLY A 72 3.20 11.92 -11.12
N LEU A 73 3.78 12.96 -10.55
CA LEU A 73 4.05 13.04 -9.12
C LEU A 73 2.74 13.06 -8.33
N ILE A 74 1.73 13.82 -8.78
CA ILE A 74 0.40 13.80 -8.15
C ILE A 74 -0.20 12.39 -8.18
N VAL A 75 -0.14 11.71 -9.32
CA VAL A 75 -0.64 10.32 -9.46
C VAL A 75 0.12 9.36 -8.53
N MET A 76 1.45 9.47 -8.48
CA MET A 76 2.29 8.67 -7.56
C MET A 76 1.91 8.89 -6.10
N LEU A 77 1.75 10.14 -5.68
CA LEU A 77 1.35 10.48 -4.32
C LEU A 77 -0.02 9.92 -3.95
N VAL A 78 -1.01 10.02 -4.85
CA VAL A 78 -2.35 9.44 -4.63
C VAL A 78 -2.27 7.92 -4.49
N VAL A 79 -1.45 7.24 -5.29
CA VAL A 79 -1.24 5.79 -5.18
C VAL A 79 -0.56 5.43 -3.87
N LEU A 80 0.46 6.19 -3.46
CA LEU A 80 1.16 6.00 -2.19
C LEU A 80 0.24 6.22 -0.99
N GLU A 81 -0.57 7.28 -1.00
CA GLU A 81 -1.56 7.55 0.03
C GLU A 81 -2.58 6.42 0.12
N THR A 82 -3.12 5.98 -1.02
CA THR A 82 -4.04 4.84 -1.08
C THR A 82 -3.39 3.56 -0.52
N PHE A 83 -2.10 3.35 -0.79
CA PHE A 83 -1.36 2.21 -0.27
C PHE A 83 -1.11 2.32 1.25
N CYS A 84 -0.74 3.50 1.74
CA CYS A 84 -0.54 3.80 3.17
C CYS A 84 -1.82 3.58 3.97
N GLU A 85 -2.95 4.14 3.53
CA GLU A 85 -4.28 3.93 4.12
C GLU A 85 -4.65 2.44 4.19
N LEU A 86 -4.45 1.70 3.09
CA LEU A 86 -4.71 0.26 3.05
C LEU A 86 -3.78 -0.53 3.99
N GLN A 87 -2.50 -0.16 4.08
CA GLN A 87 -1.56 -0.79 5.01
C GLN A 87 -1.97 -0.52 6.46
N GLN A 88 -2.33 0.71 6.80
CA GLN A 88 -2.84 1.08 8.12
C GLN A 88 -4.12 0.32 8.47
N LEU A 89 -5.08 0.24 7.54
CA LEU A 89 -6.31 -0.52 7.73
C LEU A 89 -6.05 -2.02 7.91
N LYS A 90 -5.09 -2.60 7.18
CA LYS A 90 -4.70 -4.01 7.38
C LYS A 90 -4.08 -4.24 8.75
N GLN A 91 -3.24 -3.32 9.22
CA GLN A 91 -2.63 -3.38 10.57
C GLN A 91 -3.69 -3.24 11.67
N LEU A 92 -4.57 -2.23 11.55
CA LEU A 92 -5.70 -2.03 12.47
C LEU A 92 -6.65 -3.22 12.47
N ARG A 93 -7.00 -3.75 11.29
CA ARG A 93 -7.85 -4.94 11.15
C ARG A 93 -7.22 -6.13 11.87
N LYS A 94 -5.92 -6.39 11.72
CA LYS A 94 -5.24 -7.46 12.46
C LYS A 94 -5.34 -7.25 13.98
N MET A 95 -5.10 -6.03 14.46
CA MET A 95 -5.23 -5.73 15.90
C MET A 95 -6.66 -5.92 16.42
N PHE A 96 -7.67 -5.44 15.70
CA PHE A 96 -9.08 -5.60 16.08
C PHE A 96 -9.56 -7.05 15.96
N TYR A 97 -9.12 -7.78 14.93
CA TYR A 97 -9.44 -9.19 14.74
C TYR A 97 -8.83 -10.05 15.86
N LEU A 98 -7.55 -9.83 16.17
CA LEU A 98 -6.85 -10.52 17.27
C LEU A 98 -7.42 -10.15 18.65
N LYS A 99 -7.83 -8.90 18.85
CA LYS A 99 -8.50 -8.45 20.08
C LYS A 99 -9.86 -9.13 20.28
N LYS A 100 -10.62 -9.32 19.20
CA LYS A 100 -11.92 -10.01 19.24
C LYS A 100 -11.77 -11.50 19.56
N GLU A 101 -10.77 -12.16 18.99
CA GLU A 101 -10.43 -13.55 19.31
C GLU A 101 -10.04 -13.70 20.79
N LYS A 102 -9.09 -12.90 21.26
CA LYS A 102 -8.63 -12.91 22.66
C LYS A 102 -9.76 -12.64 23.67
N GLN A 103 -10.77 -11.85 23.30
CA GLN A 103 -11.92 -11.60 24.17
C GLN A 103 -12.86 -12.81 24.25
N LYS A 104 -13.04 -13.53 23.14
CA LYS A 104 -13.87 -14.74 23.10
C LYS A 104 -13.26 -15.86 23.94
N ASP A 105 -11.96 -16.07 23.85
CA ASP A 105 -11.26 -17.07 24.66
C ASP A 105 -11.33 -16.74 26.15
N ARG A 106 -11.15 -15.46 26.49
CA ARG A 106 -11.26 -15.01 27.89
C ARG A 106 -12.68 -15.22 28.45
N LEU A 107 -13.71 -15.02 27.63
CA LEU A 107 -15.09 -15.25 28.04
C LEU A 107 -15.37 -16.75 28.25
N ALA A 108 -14.88 -17.60 27.36
CA ALA A 108 -15.03 -19.05 27.47
C ALA A 108 -14.34 -19.62 28.73
N ILE A 109 -13.17 -19.07 29.11
CA ILE A 109 -12.46 -19.45 30.34
C ILE A 109 -13.28 -19.06 31.59
N LEU A 110 -13.82 -17.84 31.63
CA LEU A 110 -14.63 -17.37 32.77
C LEU A 110 -15.92 -18.18 32.95
N GLU A 111 -16.56 -18.58 31.86
CA GLU A 111 -17.77 -19.41 31.89
C GLU A 111 -17.47 -20.82 32.45
N HIS A 112 -16.34 -21.41 32.04
CA HIS A 112 -15.90 -22.72 32.54
C HIS A 112 -15.62 -22.69 34.05
N ASP A 113 -14.96 -21.64 34.56
CA ASP A 113 -14.68 -21.50 35.99
C ASP A 113 -15.98 -21.31 36.81
N GLN A 114 -16.94 -20.53 36.31
CA GLN A 114 -18.25 -20.35 36.95
C GLN A 114 -19.04 -21.66 37.04
N LEU A 115 -19.05 -22.46 35.97
CA LEU A 115 -19.70 -23.78 35.98
C LEU A 115 -19.04 -24.72 36.99
N SER A 116 -17.71 -24.70 37.07
CA SER A 116 -16.93 -25.49 38.04
C SER A 116 -17.32 -25.13 39.48
N PHE A 117 -17.36 -23.84 39.85
CA PHE A 117 -17.79 -23.39 41.18
C PHE A 117 -19.25 -23.76 41.51
N SER A 118 -20.14 -23.69 40.51
CA SER A 118 -21.55 -24.03 40.69
C SER A 118 -21.78 -25.53 40.95
N SER A 119 -20.96 -26.40 40.34
CA SER A 119 -21.02 -27.86 40.56
C SER A 119 -20.53 -28.23 41.95
N VAL A 120 -19.40 -27.68 42.39
CA VAL A 120 -18.83 -27.91 43.73
C VAL A 120 -19.77 -27.44 44.85
N SER A 121 -20.41 -26.28 44.70
CA SER A 121 -21.38 -25.78 45.68
C SER A 121 -22.62 -26.67 45.77
N LYS A 122 -23.09 -27.25 44.65
CA LYS A 122 -24.22 -28.17 44.63
C LYS A 122 -23.88 -29.51 45.29
N GLU A 123 -22.68 -30.04 45.04
CA GLU A 123 -22.19 -31.25 45.72
C GLU A 123 -22.08 -31.05 47.23
N ALA A 124 -21.49 -29.93 47.68
CA ALA A 124 -21.36 -29.61 49.10
C ALA A 124 -22.71 -29.39 49.80
N ALA A 125 -23.71 -28.84 49.09
CA ALA A 125 -25.07 -28.70 49.62
C ALA A 125 -25.78 -30.05 49.75
N SER A 126 -25.65 -30.93 48.75
CA SER A 126 -26.26 -32.27 48.81
C SER A 126 -25.67 -33.15 49.93
N SER A 127 -24.35 -33.05 50.16
CA SER A 127 -23.67 -33.84 51.19
C SER A 127 -24.02 -33.42 52.63
N ASN A 128 -24.64 -32.25 52.83
CA ASN A 128 -25.11 -31.79 54.14
C ASN A 128 -26.57 -32.16 54.42
N GLU A 129 -27.39 -32.40 53.39
CA GLU A 129 -28.77 -32.89 53.59
C GLU A 129 -28.81 -34.38 53.93
N ASP A 130 -27.86 -35.18 53.45
CA ASP A 130 -27.80 -36.62 53.74
C ASP A 130 -27.30 -36.96 55.17
N ASN A 131 -26.74 -35.97 55.91
CA ASN A 131 -26.17 -36.17 57.24
C ASN A 131 -27.08 -35.65 58.39
N LYS A 132 -28.39 -35.51 58.13
CA LYS A 132 -29.38 -35.09 59.13
C LYS A 132 -30.47 -36.13 59.34
#